data_AF-A0AA39Y7D4-F1
#
_entry.id   AF-A0AA39Y7D4-F1
#
_cell.length_a   1.000
_cell.length_b   1.000
_cell.length_c   1.000
_cell.angle_alpha   90.00
_cell.angle_beta   90.00
_cell.angle_gamma   90.00
#
_symmetry.space_group_name_H-M   'P 1'
#
loop_
_entity.id
_entity.type
_entity.pdbx_description
1 polymer ?
#
loop_
_entity_poly.entity_id
_entity_poly.type
_entity_poly.pdbx_seq_one_letter_code
_entity_poly.pdbx_strand_id
1 'polypeptide(L)'
;MSGLEIVGVVLGSIPLATAALGQYADGVSTIKAMVKYENVFLDLQVQLMVSMSLFRQTCELLLRGLALPDAQFRDLVEHNIGWESSDLAEALRRRLGNEDFGTFHKALQRVQKRLALMARKLRLQDDLTPPFMQDNVADEERRKEFFASWRYRIAGGFNAAKHQRNCAEIYSDVRQLHDLIHGALSLESDRHGRFPLS
;
A
#
# COMPACT_ATOMS: atom_id res chain seq x y z
N MET A 1 -7.34 -14.95 -13.25
CA MET A 1 -7.05 -13.81 -12.36
C MET A 1 -7.11 -12.54 -13.19
N SER A 2 -7.88 -11.55 -12.75
CA SER A 2 -8.11 -10.29 -13.49
C SER A 2 -6.87 -9.40 -13.57
N GLY A 3 -5.88 -9.68 -12.71
CA GLY A 3 -4.69 -8.86 -12.50
C GLY A 3 -4.94 -7.63 -11.62
N LEU A 4 -6.19 -7.28 -11.34
CA LEU A 4 -6.56 -6.15 -10.48
C LEU A 4 -6.72 -6.52 -9.01
N GLU A 5 -6.77 -7.81 -8.68
CA GLU A 5 -6.72 -8.34 -7.30
C GLU A 5 -5.58 -7.70 -6.47
N ILE A 6 -4.46 -7.36 -7.12
CA ILE A 6 -3.32 -6.68 -6.50
C ILE A 6 -3.70 -5.33 -5.91
N VAL A 7 -4.64 -4.60 -6.52
CA VAL A 7 -5.13 -3.32 -5.99
C VAL A 7 -5.78 -3.53 -4.63
N GLY A 8 -6.68 -4.50 -4.51
CA GLY A 8 -7.29 -4.87 -3.23
C GLY A 8 -6.25 -5.28 -2.18
N VAL A 9 -5.24 -6.06 -2.58
CA VAL A 9 -4.12 -6.43 -1.69
C VAL A 9 -3.35 -5.20 -1.21
N VAL A 10 -3.02 -4.25 -2.09
CA VAL A 10 -2.29 -3.03 -1.72
C VAL A 10 -3.15 -2.15 -0.80
N LEU A 11 -4.43 -1.94 -1.13
CA LEU A 11 -5.36 -1.15 -0.32
C LEU A 11 -5.60 -1.77 1.07
N GLY A 12 -5.61 -3.10 1.17
CA GLY A 12 -5.77 -3.81 2.45
C GLY A 12 -4.47 -3.88 3.27
N SER A 13 -3.31 -4.01 2.61
CA SER A 13 -2.02 -4.21 3.31
C SER A 13 -1.47 -2.92 3.90
N ILE A 14 -1.67 -1.77 3.24
CA ILE A 14 -1.12 -0.50 3.71
C ILE A 14 -1.69 -0.10 5.10
N PRO A 15 -3.01 -0.10 5.35
CA PRO A 15 -3.57 0.22 6.66
C PRO A 15 -3.02 -0.66 7.78
N LEU A 16 -2.90 -1.97 7.53
CA LEU A 16 -2.35 -2.92 8.51
C LEU A 16 -0.88 -2.62 8.81
N ALA A 17 -0.07 -2.34 7.79
CA ALA A 17 1.32 -1.91 7.97
C ALA A 17 1.43 -0.57 8.72
N THR A 18 0.52 0.39 8.49
CA THR A 18 0.48 1.65 9.25
C THR A 18 0.14 1.42 10.72
N ALA A 19 -0.79 0.51 11.03
CA ALA A 19 -1.13 0.14 12.40
C ALA A 19 0.05 -0.54 13.10
N ALA A 20 0.73 -1.46 12.41
CA ALA A 20 1.93 -2.11 12.94
C ALA A 20 3.05 -1.12 13.27
N LEU A 21 3.28 -0.11 12.41
CA LEU A 21 4.26 0.94 12.67
C LEU A 21 3.91 1.77 13.92
N GLY A 22 2.64 2.10 14.13
CA GLY A 22 2.18 2.75 15.36
C GLY A 22 2.42 1.89 16.60
N GLN A 23 2.11 0.59 16.54
CA GLN A 23 2.37 -0.36 17.62
C GLN A 23 3.87 -0.52 17.92
N TYR A 24 4.73 -0.43 16.89
CA TYR A 24 6.17 -0.37 17.09
C TYR A 24 6.61 0.92 17.78
N ALA A 25 6.07 2.08 17.39
CA ALA A 25 6.34 3.36 18.05
C ALA A 25 5.98 3.32 19.55
N ASP A 26 4.77 2.83 19.87
CA ASP A 26 4.30 2.66 21.25
C ASP A 26 5.20 1.69 22.03
N GLY A 27 5.61 0.59 21.40
CA GLY A 27 6.49 -0.38 22.03
C GLY A 27 7.85 0.21 22.43
N VAL A 28 8.47 0.99 21.55
CA VAL A 28 9.81 1.54 21.81
C VAL A 28 9.81 2.76 22.73
N SER A 29 8.71 3.51 22.80
CA SER A 29 8.56 4.63 23.73
C SER A 29 8.56 4.17 25.20
N THR A 30 8.13 2.93 25.45
CA THR A 30 8.19 2.31 26.80
C THR A 30 9.61 1.95 27.26
N ILE A 31 10.60 1.96 26.35
CA ILE A 31 11.97 1.51 26.62
C ILE A 31 12.92 2.70 26.51
N LYS A 32 13.45 3.15 27.66
CA LYS A 32 14.31 4.34 27.77
C LYS A 32 15.46 4.40 26.75
N ALA A 33 16.10 3.27 26.46
CA ALA A 33 17.21 3.18 25.49
C ALA A 33 16.78 3.28 24.02
N MET A 34 15.47 3.16 23.75
CA MET A 34 14.89 3.01 22.41
C MET A 34 13.90 4.11 22.04
N VAL A 35 13.51 4.99 22.98
CA VAL A 35 12.69 6.19 22.76
C VAL A 35 13.10 6.99 21.51
N LYS A 36 14.41 7.10 21.22
CA LYS A 36 14.90 7.80 20.03
C LYS A 36 14.41 7.23 18.69
N TYR A 37 13.89 6.00 18.67
CA TYR A 37 13.35 5.34 17.49
C TYR A 37 11.84 5.51 17.33
N GLU A 38 11.14 6.04 18.34
CA GLU A 38 9.70 6.32 18.28
C GLU A 38 9.37 7.21 17.08
N ASN A 39 10.05 8.35 16.98
CA ASN A 39 9.89 9.28 15.85
C ASN A 39 10.18 8.63 14.50
N VAL A 40 11.12 7.67 14.45
CA VAL A 40 11.41 6.95 13.20
C VAL A 40 10.18 6.14 12.77
N PHE A 41 9.55 5.41 13.67
CA PHE A 41 8.35 4.63 13.33
C PHE A 41 7.15 5.52 13.01
N LEU A 42 6.96 6.62 13.73
CA LEU A 42 5.92 7.60 13.44
C LEU A 42 6.12 8.25 12.06
N ASP A 43 7.35 8.64 11.71
CA ASP A 43 7.66 9.19 10.38
C ASP A 43 7.35 8.19 9.26
N LEU A 44 7.71 6.92 9.46
CA LEU A 44 7.40 5.84 8.52
C LEU A 44 5.89 5.63 8.38
N GLN A 45 5.16 5.69 9.50
CA GLN A 45 3.71 5.57 9.53
C GLN A 45 3.07 6.68 8.69
N VAL A 46 3.47 7.94 8.93
CA VAL A 46 2.97 9.10 8.18
C VAL A 46 3.28 8.97 6.69
N GLN A 47 4.50 8.61 6.31
CA GLN A 47 4.87 8.41 4.89
C GLN A 47 4.01 7.35 4.21
N LEU A 48 3.71 6.26 4.92
CA LEU A 48 2.90 5.19 4.39
C LEU A 48 1.41 5.57 4.31
N MET A 49 0.90 6.35 5.27
CA MET A 49 -0.44 6.95 5.20
C MET A 49 -0.57 7.91 4.00
N VAL A 50 0.43 8.76 3.75
CA VAL A 50 0.45 9.63 2.56
C VAL A 50 0.43 8.79 1.27
N SER A 51 1.21 7.71 1.23
CA SER A 51 1.20 6.77 0.11
C SER A 51 -0.17 6.13 -0.08
N MET A 52 -0.87 5.76 1.01
CA MET A 52 -2.24 5.25 0.94
C MET A 52 -3.20 6.27 0.35
N SER A 53 -3.17 7.51 0.84
CA SER A 53 -4.05 8.57 0.35
C SER A 53 -3.87 8.81 -1.14
N LEU A 54 -2.61 8.87 -1.60
CA LEU A 54 -2.30 9.05 -3.03
C LEU A 54 -2.74 7.83 -3.86
N PHE A 55 -2.55 6.62 -3.34
CA PHE A 55 -2.97 5.40 -4.03
C PHE A 55 -4.50 5.31 -4.15
N ARG A 56 -5.24 5.65 -3.09
CA ARG A 56 -6.72 5.71 -3.10
C ARG A 56 -7.22 6.74 -4.11
N GLN A 57 -6.65 7.94 -4.12
CA GLN A 57 -6.97 8.97 -5.13
C GLN A 57 -6.72 8.48 -6.56
N THR A 58 -5.63 7.73 -6.77
CA THR A 58 -5.32 7.12 -8.07
C THR A 58 -6.38 6.08 -8.47
N CYS A 59 -6.83 5.25 -7.52
CA CYS A 59 -7.92 4.30 -7.74
C CYS A 59 -9.24 5.02 -8.06
N GLU A 60 -9.61 6.06 -7.32
CA GLU A 60 -10.79 6.86 -7.61
C GLU A 60 -10.75 7.45 -9.02
N LEU A 61 -9.60 8.01 -9.42
CA LEU A 61 -9.40 8.60 -10.73
C LEU A 61 -9.57 7.57 -11.88
N LEU A 62 -9.06 6.36 -11.67
CA LEU A 62 -9.25 5.23 -12.58
C LEU A 62 -10.73 4.84 -12.74
N LEU A 63 -11.50 4.88 -11.65
CA LEU A 63 -12.87 4.42 -11.63
C LEU A 63 -13.88 5.47 -12.13
N ARG A 64 -13.61 6.77 -11.93
CA ARG A 64 -14.55 7.87 -12.28
C ARG A 64 -14.98 7.89 -13.75
N GLY A 65 -14.19 7.38 -14.70
CA GLY A 65 -14.57 7.33 -16.11
C GLY A 65 -15.34 6.08 -16.54
N LEU A 66 -15.64 5.16 -15.63
CA LEU A 66 -16.34 3.90 -15.96
C LEU A 66 -17.85 3.93 -15.72
N ALA A 67 -18.42 5.08 -15.31
CA ALA A 67 -19.85 5.24 -15.02
C ALA A 67 -20.42 4.13 -14.11
N LEU A 68 -19.66 3.76 -13.07
CA LEU A 68 -20.06 2.71 -12.13
C LEU A 68 -21.21 3.19 -11.23
N PRO A 69 -22.12 2.30 -10.81
CA PRO A 69 -23.06 2.60 -9.74
C PRO A 69 -22.34 3.02 -8.45
N ASP A 70 -22.89 3.99 -7.72
CA ASP A 70 -22.29 4.50 -6.48
C ASP A 70 -21.97 3.41 -5.45
N ALA A 71 -22.81 2.38 -5.35
CA ALA A 71 -22.56 1.25 -4.46
C ALA A 71 -21.30 0.47 -4.87
N GLN A 72 -21.13 0.17 -6.16
CA GLN A 72 -19.96 -0.53 -6.67
C GLN A 72 -18.69 0.33 -6.54
N PHE A 73 -18.80 1.64 -6.75
CA PHE A 73 -17.67 2.56 -6.52
C PHE A 73 -17.22 2.54 -5.05
N ARG A 74 -18.18 2.60 -4.11
CA ARG A 74 -17.86 2.51 -2.68
C ARG A 74 -17.25 1.18 -2.29
N ASP A 75 -17.79 0.07 -2.82
CA ASP A 75 -17.23 -1.26 -2.57
C ASP A 75 -15.76 -1.34 -2.98
N LEU A 76 -15.40 -0.80 -4.15
CA LEU A 76 -14.01 -0.80 -4.63
C LEU A 76 -13.08 0.12 -3.83
N VAL A 77 -13.53 1.34 -3.49
CA VAL A 77 -12.65 2.40 -2.93
C VAL A 77 -12.62 2.42 -1.40
N GLU A 78 -13.72 2.04 -0.75
CA GLU A 78 -13.88 2.12 0.71
C GLU A 78 -13.80 0.75 1.36
N HIS A 79 -14.35 -0.27 0.70
CA HIS A 79 -14.40 -1.64 1.24
C HIS A 79 -13.36 -2.57 0.62
N ASN A 80 -12.67 -2.15 -0.45
CA ASN A 80 -11.69 -2.93 -1.19
C ASN A 80 -12.26 -4.24 -1.79
N ILE A 81 -13.55 -4.26 -2.14
CA ILE A 81 -14.28 -5.42 -2.66
C ILE A 81 -14.50 -5.26 -4.17
N GLY A 82 -14.32 -6.36 -4.93
CA GLY A 82 -14.66 -6.41 -6.35
C GLY A 82 -13.51 -6.14 -7.32
N TRP A 83 -12.28 -5.93 -6.82
CA TRP A 83 -11.08 -5.74 -7.63
C TRP A 83 -10.68 -7.00 -8.42
N GLU A 84 -11.20 -8.16 -8.04
CA GLU A 84 -11.05 -9.44 -8.74
C GLU A 84 -11.89 -9.57 -10.01
N SER A 85 -12.83 -8.64 -10.25
CA SER A 85 -13.73 -8.68 -11.41
C SER A 85 -12.97 -8.59 -12.74
N SER A 86 -13.23 -9.56 -13.64
CA SER A 86 -12.73 -9.54 -15.01
C SER A 86 -13.32 -8.40 -15.83
N ASP A 87 -14.59 -8.07 -15.60
CA ASP A 87 -15.29 -7.02 -16.34
C ASP A 87 -14.73 -5.65 -16.01
N LEU A 88 -14.40 -5.41 -14.73
CA LEU A 88 -13.70 -4.22 -14.30
C LEU A 88 -12.32 -4.10 -14.95
N ALA A 89 -11.57 -5.21 -14.99
CA ALA A 89 -10.24 -5.23 -15.62
C ALA A 89 -10.31 -4.94 -17.12
N GLU A 90 -11.30 -5.50 -17.80
CA GLU A 90 -11.49 -5.26 -19.23
C GLU A 90 -11.96 -3.83 -19.51
N ALA A 91 -12.85 -3.27 -18.68
CA ALA A 91 -13.26 -1.87 -18.78
C ALA A 91 -12.09 -0.90 -18.59
N LEU A 92 -11.26 -1.14 -17.57
CA LEU A 92 -10.05 -0.34 -17.33
C LEU A 92 -9.02 -0.51 -18.46
N ARG A 93 -8.86 -1.72 -19.01
CA ARG A 93 -7.98 -1.97 -20.15
C ARG A 93 -8.43 -1.23 -21.40
N ARG A 94 -9.73 -1.22 -21.72
CA ARG A 94 -10.27 -0.46 -22.86
C ARG A 94 -10.04 1.04 -22.67
N ARG A 95 -10.23 1.54 -21.45
CA ARG A 95 -10.03 2.95 -21.13
C ARG A 95 -8.57 3.39 -21.21
N LEU A 96 -7.67 2.65 -20.57
CA LEU A 96 -6.24 2.98 -20.53
C LEU A 96 -5.48 2.54 -21.77
N GLY A 97 -6.06 1.68 -22.61
CA GLY A 97 -5.31 0.98 -23.66
C GLY A 97 -4.38 -0.11 -23.10
N ASN A 98 -3.99 -1.04 -23.97
CA ASN A 98 -3.24 -2.24 -23.57
C ASN A 98 -1.86 -1.91 -22.96
N GLU A 99 -1.15 -0.92 -23.50
CA GLU A 99 0.20 -0.57 -23.06
C GLU A 99 0.22 0.05 -21.66
N ASP A 100 -0.62 1.08 -21.42
CA ASP A 100 -0.68 1.73 -20.12
C ASP A 100 -1.31 0.82 -19.07
N PHE A 101 -2.31 0.00 -19.42
CA PHE A 101 -2.86 -1.00 -18.51
C PHE A 101 -1.80 -2.04 -18.10
N GLY A 102 -0.98 -2.49 -19.05
CA GLY A 102 0.14 -3.39 -18.75
C GLY A 102 1.21 -2.75 -17.86
N THR A 103 1.53 -1.47 -18.09
CA THR A 103 2.48 -0.70 -17.29
C THR A 103 1.96 -0.46 -15.87
N PHE A 104 0.68 -0.09 -15.74
CA PHE A 104 -0.03 0.05 -14.48
C PHE A 104 0.04 -1.25 -13.66
N HIS A 105 -0.26 -2.39 -14.28
CA HIS A 105 -0.20 -3.68 -13.58
C HIS A 105 1.21 -4.02 -13.08
N LYS A 106 2.25 -3.77 -13.88
CA LYS A 106 3.66 -3.98 -13.45
C LYS A 106 4.04 -3.06 -12.30
N ALA A 107 3.59 -1.81 -12.31
CA ALA A 107 3.86 -0.86 -11.24
C ALA A 107 3.13 -1.25 -9.94
N LEU A 108 1.88 -1.74 -10.02
CA LEU A 108 1.17 -2.32 -8.87
C LEU A 108 1.92 -3.50 -8.25
N GLN A 109 2.40 -4.44 -9.07
CA GLN A 109 3.21 -5.57 -8.59
C GLN A 109 4.46 -5.10 -7.85
N ARG A 110 5.07 -3.99 -8.29
CA ARG A 110 6.25 -3.42 -7.65
C ARG A 110 5.91 -2.86 -6.27
N VAL A 111 4.80 -2.12 -6.13
CA VAL A 111 4.29 -1.64 -4.83
C VAL A 111 4.01 -2.82 -3.89
N GLN A 112 3.29 -3.84 -4.36
CA GLN A 112 2.98 -5.05 -3.58
C GLN A 112 4.25 -5.74 -3.08
N LYS A 113 5.26 -5.91 -3.94
CA LYS A 113 6.56 -6.52 -3.56
C LYS A 113 7.28 -5.71 -2.47
N ARG A 114 7.21 -4.37 -2.54
CA ARG A 114 7.85 -3.50 -1.53
C ARG A 114 7.13 -3.54 -0.19
N LEU A 115 5.79 -3.59 -0.20
CA LEU A 115 4.99 -3.81 1.00
C LEU A 115 5.29 -5.17 1.63
N ALA A 116 5.36 -6.24 0.85
CA ALA A 116 5.74 -7.56 1.34
C ALA A 116 7.17 -7.56 1.92
N LEU A 117 8.11 -6.84 1.29
CA LEU A 117 9.46 -6.66 1.83
C LEU A 117 9.45 -5.88 3.15
N MET A 118 8.60 -4.86 3.27
CA MET A 118 8.43 -4.10 4.52
C MET A 118 7.90 -4.99 5.63
N ALA A 119 6.83 -5.74 5.38
CA ALA A 119 6.25 -6.68 6.34
C ALA A 119 7.28 -7.70 6.83
N ARG A 120 8.06 -8.28 5.91
CA ARG A 120 9.16 -9.19 6.25
C ARG A 120 10.25 -8.53 7.10
N LYS A 121 10.67 -7.31 6.77
CA LYS A 121 11.70 -6.57 7.53
C LYS A 121 11.22 -6.16 8.93
N LEU A 122 9.94 -5.83 9.04
CA LEU A 122 9.26 -5.57 10.31
C LEU A 122 8.88 -6.86 11.04
N ARG A 123 9.17 -8.04 10.48
CA ARG A 123 8.82 -9.35 11.04
C ARG A 123 7.36 -9.46 11.45
N LEU A 124 6.48 -8.88 10.64
CA LEU A 124 5.05 -8.97 10.86
C LEU A 124 4.60 -10.43 10.71
N GLN A 125 3.55 -10.77 11.43
CA GLN A 125 2.83 -12.03 11.31
C GLN A 125 2.05 -12.06 9.98
N ASP A 126 1.41 -13.18 9.67
CA ASP A 126 0.68 -13.35 8.41
C ASP A 126 -0.53 -12.39 8.30
N ASP A 127 -1.07 -11.95 9.43
CA ASP A 127 -2.12 -10.93 9.55
C ASP A 127 -1.59 -9.49 9.52
N LEU A 128 -0.29 -9.32 9.23
CA LEU A 128 0.44 -8.04 9.23
C LEU A 128 0.51 -7.34 10.60
N THR A 129 0.30 -8.05 11.70
CA THR A 129 0.52 -7.52 13.05
C THR A 129 1.96 -7.76 13.53
N PRO A 130 2.50 -6.91 14.44
CA PRO A 130 3.75 -7.19 15.12
C PRO A 130 3.71 -8.51 15.92
N PRO A 131 4.84 -9.20 16.10
CA PRO A 131 4.90 -10.52 16.74
C PRO A 131 4.59 -10.50 18.25
N PHE A 132 4.50 -9.32 18.85
CA PHE A 132 4.08 -9.13 20.25
C PHE A 132 2.59 -8.80 20.38
N MET A 133 1.82 -8.85 19.29
CA MET A 133 0.36 -8.71 19.32
C MET A 133 -0.30 -10.09 19.38
N GLN A 134 -1.35 -10.19 20.20
CA GLN A 134 -2.25 -11.34 20.28
C GLN A 134 -3.69 -10.82 20.38
N ASP A 135 -4.58 -11.27 19.48
CA ASP A 135 -5.99 -10.86 19.45
C ASP A 135 -6.19 -9.32 19.47
N ASN A 136 -5.33 -8.59 18.74
CA ASN A 136 -5.25 -7.12 18.71
C ASN A 136 -4.89 -6.45 20.05
N VAL A 137 -4.40 -7.20 21.03
CA VAL A 137 -3.87 -6.70 22.29
C VAL A 137 -2.36 -6.91 22.35
N ALA A 138 -1.61 -5.93 22.85
CA ALA A 138 -0.18 -6.07 23.05
C ALA A 138 0.10 -6.98 24.25
N ASP A 139 0.79 -8.10 24.03
CA ASP A 139 1.32 -8.94 25.10
C ASP A 139 2.59 -8.27 25.65
N GLU A 140 2.49 -7.74 26.87
CA GLU A 140 3.57 -6.99 27.52
C GLU A 140 4.85 -7.82 27.75
N GLU A 141 4.72 -9.13 28.00
CA GLU A 141 5.88 -10.00 28.18
C GLU A 141 6.57 -10.24 26.84
N ARG A 142 5.82 -10.62 25.81
CA ARG A 142 6.36 -10.79 24.44
C ARG A 142 6.97 -9.51 23.90
N ARG A 143 6.34 -8.35 24.19
CA ARG A 143 6.84 -7.04 23.78
C ARG A 143 8.20 -6.74 24.43
N LYS A 144 8.32 -6.98 25.75
CA LYS A 144 9.60 -6.84 26.46
C LYS A 144 10.66 -7.78 25.92
N GLU A 145 10.33 -9.05 25.71
CA GLU A 145 11.25 -10.04 25.16
C GLU A 145 11.72 -9.68 23.75
N PHE A 146 10.79 -9.23 22.90
CA PHE A 146 11.05 -8.80 21.55
C PHE A 146 12.08 -7.66 21.54
N PHE A 147 11.87 -6.61 22.32
CA PHE A 147 12.80 -5.49 22.35
C PHE A 147 14.07 -5.75 23.18
N ALA A 148 14.04 -6.66 24.17
CA ALA A 148 15.20 -7.04 24.96
C ALA A 148 16.24 -7.81 24.13
N SER A 149 15.81 -8.57 23.13
CA SER A 149 16.73 -9.32 22.27
C SER A 149 17.48 -8.41 21.30
N TRP A 150 18.81 -8.37 21.43
CA TRP A 150 19.69 -7.70 20.46
C TRP A 150 19.48 -8.21 19.03
N ARG A 151 19.14 -9.51 18.87
CA ARG A 151 18.88 -10.12 17.56
C ARG A 151 17.60 -9.55 16.95
N TYR A 152 16.53 -9.36 17.73
CA TYR A 152 15.30 -8.73 17.26
C TYR A 152 15.48 -7.22 17.05
N ARG A 153 16.34 -6.54 17.81
CA ARG A 153 16.72 -5.14 17.53
C ARG A 153 17.43 -4.98 16.17
N ILE A 154 18.31 -5.91 15.79
CA ILE A 154 18.99 -5.83 14.50
C ILE A 154 18.16 -6.38 13.35
N ALA A 155 17.51 -7.54 13.55
CA ALA A 155 16.75 -8.22 12.52
C ALA A 155 15.32 -7.65 12.33
N GLY A 156 14.71 -7.11 13.38
CA GLY A 156 13.41 -6.43 13.38
C GLY A 156 13.48 -4.96 12.98
N GLY A 157 14.61 -4.53 12.39
CA GLY A 157 14.54 -3.34 11.56
C GLY A 157 14.82 -2.00 12.24
N PHE A 158 15.55 -1.96 13.35
CA PHE A 158 16.04 -0.67 13.88
C PHE A 158 17.10 0.01 12.98
N ASN A 159 17.35 -0.54 11.78
CA ASN A 159 18.03 0.16 10.72
C ASN A 159 17.07 1.16 10.06
N ALA A 160 16.84 2.28 10.74
CA ALA A 160 15.98 3.39 10.31
C ALA A 160 16.15 3.72 8.82
N ALA A 161 17.39 3.81 8.35
CA ALA A 161 17.72 4.11 6.95
C ALA A 161 17.14 3.07 5.96
N LYS A 162 17.15 1.78 6.29
CA LYS A 162 16.57 0.73 5.43
C LYS A 162 15.05 0.77 5.37
N HIS A 163 14.39 1.16 6.47
CA HIS A 163 12.93 1.30 6.50
C HIS A 163 12.48 2.59 5.81
N GLN A 164 13.17 3.70 6.08
CA GLN A 164 12.96 4.98 5.40
C GLN A 164 13.14 4.84 3.90
N ARG A 165 14.18 4.13 3.45
CA ARG A 165 14.37 3.83 2.03
C ARG A 165 13.22 3.02 1.44
N ASN A 166 12.70 2.02 2.17
CA ASN A 166 11.57 1.23 1.69
C ASN A 166 10.28 2.07 1.60
N CYS A 167 9.95 2.86 2.63
CA CYS A 167 8.81 3.80 2.58
C CYS A 167 8.94 4.80 1.42
N ALA A 168 10.13 5.40 1.24
CA ALA A 168 10.38 6.34 0.14
C ALA A 168 10.23 5.67 -1.23
N GLU A 169 10.68 4.42 -1.37
CA GLU A 169 10.52 3.65 -2.59
C GLU A 169 9.05 3.25 -2.85
N ILE A 170 8.27 2.93 -1.82
CA ILE A 170 6.81 2.72 -1.94
C ILE A 170 6.12 4.01 -2.39
N TYR A 171 6.42 5.13 -1.72
CA TYR A 171 5.87 6.44 -2.09
C TYR A 171 6.20 6.80 -3.54
N SER A 172 7.46 6.62 -3.95
CA SER A 172 7.89 6.86 -5.34
C SER A 172 7.11 6.01 -6.33
N ASP A 173 6.85 4.75 -6.03
CA ASP A 173 6.12 3.85 -6.92
C ASP A 173 4.63 4.23 -7.01
N VAL A 174 4.01 4.57 -5.88
CA VAL A 174 2.63 5.08 -5.86
C VAL A 174 2.52 6.39 -6.62
N ARG A 175 3.52 7.28 -6.50
CA ARG A 175 3.54 8.54 -7.25
C ARG A 175 3.71 8.31 -8.74
N GLN A 176 4.59 7.40 -9.15
CA GLN A 176 4.72 7.01 -10.55
C GLN A 176 3.43 6.40 -11.12
N LEU A 177 2.71 5.59 -10.33
CA LEU A 177 1.39 5.09 -10.69
C LEU A 177 0.41 6.25 -10.89
N HIS A 178 0.36 7.20 -9.96
CA HIS A 178 -0.51 8.36 -10.04
C HIS A 178 -0.25 9.20 -11.30
N ASP A 179 1.02 9.51 -11.55
CA ASP A 179 1.46 10.30 -12.72
C ASP A 179 1.17 9.56 -14.04
N LEU A 180 1.38 8.24 -14.09
CA LEU A 180 1.05 7.39 -15.24
C LEU A 180 -0.46 7.47 -15.54
N ILE A 181 -1.31 7.35 -14.53
CA ILE A 181 -2.76 7.42 -14.73
C ILE A 181 -3.18 8.82 -15.17
N HIS A 182 -2.68 9.87 -14.53
CA HIS A 182 -2.96 11.24 -14.98
C HIS A 182 -2.56 11.47 -16.44
N GLY A 183 -1.36 11.00 -16.84
CA GLY A 183 -0.90 11.07 -18.22
C GLY A 183 -1.80 10.28 -19.18
N ALA A 184 -2.11 9.02 -18.87
CA ALA A 184 -2.96 8.17 -19.70
C ALA A 184 -4.36 8.76 -19.88
N LEU A 185 -4.94 9.34 -18.82
CA LEU A 185 -6.26 9.97 -18.86
C LEU A 185 -6.26 11.32 -19.59
N SER A 186 -5.16 12.09 -19.53
CA SER A 186 -5.03 13.32 -20.33
C SER A 186 -5.03 13.04 -21.84
N LEU A 187 -4.61 11.84 -22.25
CA LEU A 187 -4.61 11.37 -23.64
C LEU A 187 -5.91 10.62 -24.00
N GLU A 188 -6.84 10.44 -23.06
CA GLU A 188 -8.10 9.73 -23.28
C GLU A 188 -8.94 10.43 -24.37
N SER A 189 -8.98 11.77 -24.36
CA SER A 189 -9.68 12.57 -25.39
C SER A 189 -9.12 12.35 -26.80
N ASP A 190 -7.79 12.18 -26.92
CA ASP A 190 -7.11 12.04 -28.21
C ASP A 190 -7.30 10.64 -28.81
N ARG A 191 -7.46 9.62 -27.96
CA ARG A 191 -7.74 8.23 -28.38
C ARG A 191 -9.16 8.06 -28.87
N HIS A 192 -10.14 8.69 -28.22
CA HIS A 192 -11.53 8.69 -28.66
C HIS A 192 -11.75 9.55 -29.91
N GLY A 193 -10.87 10.53 -30.20
CA GLY A 193 -10.93 11.35 -31.42
C GLY A 193 -10.30 10.72 -32.68
N ARG A 194 -9.44 9.70 -32.55
CA ARG A 194 -8.72 9.08 -33.70
C ARG A 194 -9.45 7.94 -34.39
N PHE A 195 -10.52 7.41 -33.80
CA PHE A 195 -11.34 6.37 -34.41
C PHE A 195 -12.81 6.79 -34.32
N PRO A 196 -13.34 7.56 -35.29
CA PRO A 196 -14.79 7.68 -35.40
C PRO A 196 -15.33 6.27 -35.65
N LEU A 197 -16.23 5.84 -34.78
CA LEU A 197 -17.02 4.62 -34.98
C LEU A 197 -17.78 4.80 -36.30
N SER A 198 -17.28 4.12 -37.34
CA SER A 198 -17.95 3.93 -38.64
C SER A 198 -18.83 2.70 -38.58
#